data_AF-A0A140GQ05-F1
#
_entry.id   AF-A0A140GQ05-F1
#
_cell.length_a   1.000
_cell.length_b   1.000
_cell.length_c   1.000
_cell.angle_alpha   90.00
_cell.angle_beta   90.00
_cell.angle_gamma   90.00
#
_symmetry.space_group_name_H-M   'P 1'
#
loop_
_entity.id
_entity.type
_entity.pdbx_description
1 polymer ?
#
loop_
_entity_poly.entity_id
_entity_poly.type
_entity_poly.pdbx_seq_one_letter_code
_entity_poly.pdbx_strand_id
1 'polypeptide(L)' 'MENKFKDFFDDEIIAINKLDAIKRLSRRFNIDSLEAEKIYDKWRRNWCDITKQEG' A
#
# COMPACT_ATOMS: atom_id res chain seq x y z
N MET A 1 -4.64 -2.49 -12.46
CA MET A 1 -3.64 -1.44 -12.08
C MET A 1 -2.56 -2.04 -11.16
N GLU A 2 -1.97 -3.20 -11.51
CA GLU A 2 -1.94 -4.24 -10.48
C GLU A 2 -0.63 -4.95 -10.12
N ASN A 3 0.49 -4.84 -10.87
CA ASN A 3 1.69 -5.60 -10.49
C ASN A 3 2.80 -4.78 -9.83
N LYS A 4 3.02 -3.51 -10.22
CA LYS A 4 4.16 -2.73 -9.69
C LYS A 4 3.98 -2.25 -8.25
N PHE A 5 2.74 -2.04 -7.83
CA PHE A 5 2.42 -1.61 -6.48
C PHE A 5 2.26 -2.79 -5.53
N LYS A 6 1.67 -3.90 -6.01
CA LYS A 6 1.40 -5.08 -5.19
C LYS A 6 2.68 -5.67 -4.61
N ASP A 7 3.71 -5.86 -5.44
CA ASP A 7 5.03 -6.35 -5.00
C ASP A 7 5.64 -5.45 -3.91
N PHE A 8 5.62 -4.13 -4.12
CA PHE A 8 6.11 -3.16 -3.13
C PHE A 8 5.30 -3.17 -1.84
N PHE A 9 3.99 -3.41 -1.94
CA PHE A 9 3.11 -3.42 -0.79
C PHE A 9 3.23 -4.70 0.05
N ASP A 10 3.26 -5.86 -0.60
CA ASP A 10 3.39 -7.17 0.06
C ASP A 10 4.78 -7.39 0.67
N ASP A 11 5.85 -6.88 0.05
CA ASP A 11 7.24 -7.12 0.51
C ASP A 11 7.77 -6.04 1.48
N GLU A 12 7.54 -4.74 1.19
CA GLU A 12 8.12 -3.65 1.99
C GLU A 12 7.14 -2.96 2.95
N ILE A 13 5.85 -2.89 2.60
CA ILE A 13 4.90 -2.02 3.31
C ILE A 13 4.04 -2.76 4.34
N ILE A 14 3.80 -4.06 4.17
CA ILE A 14 3.05 -4.90 5.10
C ILE A 14 3.64 -4.86 6.53
N ALA A 15 4.96 -4.70 6.64
CA ALA A 15 5.71 -4.78 7.89
C ALA A 15 5.99 -3.42 8.57
N ILE A 16 5.59 -2.30 7.96
CA ILE A 16 5.88 -0.95 8.48
C ILE A 16 4.60 -0.15 8.78
N ASN A 17 4.77 0.93 9.55
CA ASN A 17 3.65 1.79 9.93
C ASN A 17 3.09 2.57 8.71
N LYS A 18 1.81 3.00 8.79
CA LYS A 18 1.10 3.73 7.72
C LYS A 18 1.83 5.00 7.27
N LEU A 19 2.45 5.74 8.19
CA LEU A 19 3.12 7.02 7.88
C LEU A 19 4.38 6.81 7.05
N ASP A 20 5.21 5.84 7.41
CA ASP A 20 6.40 5.44 6.67
C ASP A 20 6.04 4.83 5.32
N ALA A 21 4.98 4.01 5.28
CA ALA A 21 4.42 3.46 4.05
C ALA A 21 4.06 4.55 3.05
N ILE A 22 3.28 5.55 3.47
CA ILE A 22 2.86 6.68 2.62
C ILE A 22 4.08 7.50 2.16
N LYS A 23 5.03 7.79 3.05
CA LYS A 23 6.25 8.53 2.69
C LYS A 23 7.11 7.78 1.67
N ARG A 24 7.30 6.47 1.86
CA ARG A 24 8.06 5.65 0.92
C ARG A 24 7.35 5.53 -0.42
N LEU A 25 6.03 5.32 -0.42
CA LEU A 25 5.22 5.26 -1.63
C LEU A 25 5.29 6.59 -2.42
N SER A 26 5.11 7.71 -1.72
CA SER A 26 5.21 9.05 -2.30
C SER A 26 6.59 9.28 -2.95
N ARG A 27 7.68 8.96 -2.24
CA ARG A 27 9.05 9.09 -2.78
C ARG A 27 9.34 8.15 -3.94
N ARG A 28 8.91 6.89 -3.84
CA ARG A 28 9.21 5.82 -4.82
C ARG A 28 8.52 6.08 -6.15
N PHE A 29 7.28 6.57 -6.11
CA PHE A 29 6.46 6.79 -7.29
C PHE A 29 6.37 8.27 -7.70
N ASN A 30 7.03 9.17 -6.96
CA ASN A 30 6.99 10.61 -7.15
C ASN A 30 5.54 11.14 -7.23
N ILE A 31 4.72 10.69 -6.29
CA ILE A 31 3.30 11.06 -6.17
C ILE A 31 3.07 11.88 -4.91
N ASP A 32 2.01 12.69 -4.93
CA ASP A 32 1.64 13.52 -3.79
C ASP A 32 1.28 12.65 -2.56
N SER A 33 1.47 13.20 -1.36
CA SER A 33 1.16 12.51 -0.10
C SER A 33 -0.32 12.12 -0.01
N LEU A 34 -1.20 12.97 -0.55
CA LEU A 34 -2.65 12.73 -0.59
C LEU A 34 -3.00 11.57 -1.54
N GLU A 35 -2.29 11.47 -2.67
CA GLU A 35 -2.47 10.38 -3.62
C GLU A 35 -1.89 9.08 -3.07
N ALA A 36 -0.74 9.15 -2.43
CA ALA A 36 -0.11 8.00 -1.77
C ALA A 36 -0.98 7.42 -0.65
N GLU A 37 -1.65 8.27 0.14
CA GLU A 37 -2.60 7.83 1.15
C GLU A 37 -3.79 7.09 0.54
N LYS A 38 -4.38 7.61 -0.54
CA LYS A 38 -5.50 6.95 -1.24
C LYS A 38 -5.13 5.57 -1.76
N ILE A 39 -3.93 5.44 -2.33
CA ILE A 39 -3.44 4.16 -2.86
C ILE A 39 -3.19 3.17 -1.71
N TYR A 40 -2.54 3.61 -0.63
CA TYR A 40 -2.31 2.79 0.56
C TYR A 40 -3.63 2.30 1.18
N ASP A 41 -4.61 3.19 1.34
CA ASP A 41 -5.90 2.86 1.95
C ASP A 41 -6.70 1.89 1.08
N LYS A 42 -6.68 2.07 -0.24
CA LYS A 42 -7.28 1.15 -1.21
C LYS A 42 -6.62 -0.23 -1.18
N TRP A 43 -5.28 -0.28 -1.16
CA TRP A 43 -4.55 -1.53 -1.03
C TRP A 43 -4.86 -2.21 0.30
N ARG A 44 -4.84 -1.49 1.43
CA ARG A 44 -5.10 -2.05 2.75
C ARG A 44 -6.51 -2.59 2.91
N ARG A 45 -7.51 -1.92 2.33
CA ARG A 45 -8.89 -2.44 2.26
C ARG A 45 -8.96 -3.76 1.48
N ASN A 46 -8.35 -3.80 0.30
CA ASN A 46 -8.27 -5.04 -0.48
C ASN A 46 -7.51 -6.14 0.27
N TRP A 47 -6.41 -5.81 0.94
CA TRP A 47 -5.59 -6.76 1.69
C TRP A 47 -6.34 -7.33 2.90
N CYS A 48 -7.04 -6.49 3.67
CA CYS A 48 -7.93 -6.94 4.74
C CYS A 48 -9.13 -7.77 4.24
N ASP A 49 -9.59 -7.56 3.00
CA ASP A 49 -10.67 -8.36 2.42
C ASP A 49 -10.17 -9.74 1.98
N ILE A 50 -9.00 -9.80 1.32
CA ILE A 50 -8.34 -11.04 0.90
C ILE A 50 -8.02 -11.92 2.12
N THR A 51 -7.45 -11.34 3.18
CA THR A 51 -7.12 -12.07 4.42
C THR A 51 -8.35 -12.52 5.22
N LYS A 52 -9.55 -12.02 4.91
CA LYS A 52 -10.81 -12.48 5.51
C LYS A 52 -11.46 -13.62 4.76
N GLN A 53 -11.14 -13.84 3.49
CA GLN A 53 -11.72 -14.93 2.69
C GLN A 53 -10.99 -16.26 2.89
N GLU A 54 -9.79 -16.26 3.48
CA GLU A 54 -9.05 -17.48 3.84
C GLU A 54 -9.19 -17.87 5.32
N GLY A 55 -10.14 -17.27 6.05
CA GLY A 55 -10.43 -17.55 7.46
C GLY A 55 -11.62 -18.49 7.66
#